data_AF-A0A931DKP9-F1
#
_entry.id   AF-A0A931DKP9-F1
#
_cell.length_a   1.000
_cell.length_b   1.000
_cell.length_c   1.000
_cell.angle_alpha   90.00
_cell.angle_beta   90.00
_cell.angle_gamma   90.00
#
_symmetry.space_group_name_H-M   'P 1'
#
loop_
_entity.id
_entity.type
_entity.pdbx_description
1 polymer ?
#
loop_
_entity_poly.entity_id
_entity_poly.type
_entity_poly.pdbx_seq_one_letter_code
_entity_poly.pdbx_strand_id
1 'polypeptide(L)'
;MTDQTIDTAASGEAAPSGEAGGPAAAGRLTVPLPRPRDLATVDDARAAIDGIDAALATLLEHRAAVAGVVQRLKPVGGFAGRDPDRERRIVAAMAEHAPSLGPERLARIMNAVIEAGLEAAAAAAAGSDDRAGR
;
A
#
# COMPACT_ATOMS: atom_id res chain seq x y z
N MET A 1 -4.39 16.98 -19.14
CA MET A 1 -3.60 16.12 -18.24
C MET A 1 -4.14 16.38 -16.85
N THR A 2 -4.93 15.47 -16.28
CA THR A 2 -5.47 15.66 -14.92
C THR A 2 -4.57 14.88 -13.99
N ASP A 3 -3.73 15.59 -13.24
CA ASP A 3 -2.88 14.99 -12.21
C ASP A 3 -3.80 14.60 -11.04
N GLN A 4 -4.15 13.31 -10.94
CA GLN A 4 -5.01 12.86 -9.86
C GLN A 4 -4.12 12.54 -8.66
N THR A 5 -3.95 13.54 -7.80
CA THR A 5 -3.34 13.35 -6.48
C THR A 5 -4.35 12.60 -5.60
N ILE A 6 -3.98 11.43 -5.09
CA ILE A 6 -4.73 10.79 -4.01
C ILE A 6 -4.39 11.57 -2.74
N ASP A 7 -5.18 12.60 -2.46
CA ASP A 7 -5.04 13.41 -1.26
C ASP A 7 -5.68 12.66 -0.09
N THR A 8 -4.84 12.08 0.78
CA THR A 8 -5.34 11.48 2.01
C THR A 8 -5.58 12.63 2.99
N ALA A 9 -6.81 13.12 3.03
CA ALA A 9 -7.18 14.26 3.86
C ALA A 9 -6.81 14.04 5.34
N ALA A 10 -5.82 14.80 5.80
CA ALA A 10 -5.78 15.34 7.15
C ALA A 10 -5.76 16.86 7.00
N SER A 11 -6.89 17.50 7.28
CA SER A 11 -7.03 18.95 7.28
C SER A 11 -6.07 19.60 8.27
N GLY A 12 -5.34 20.61 7.82
CA GLY A 12 -4.50 21.46 8.66
C GLY A 12 -3.50 22.27 7.84
N GLU A 13 -3.97 23.36 7.24
CA GLU A 13 -3.12 24.30 6.50
C GLU A 13 -2.34 25.21 7.45
N ALA A 14 -1.02 25.25 7.30
CA ALA A 14 -0.21 26.48 7.30
C ALA A 14 1.26 26.16 6.94
N ALA A 15 1.81 26.92 6.00
CA ALA A 15 3.24 27.15 5.82
C ALA A 15 3.44 28.69 5.76
N PRO A 16 4.66 29.27 5.85
CA PRO A 16 5.98 28.61 5.80
C PRO A 16 6.99 29.15 6.85
N SER A 17 8.17 28.48 6.96
CA SER A 17 9.54 29.07 6.99
C SER A 17 10.56 28.15 7.68
N GLY A 18 11.72 27.96 7.04
CA GLY A 18 13.03 27.93 7.69
C GLY A 18 13.53 26.68 8.44
N GLU A 19 14.56 26.07 7.86
CA GLU A 19 15.69 25.37 8.50
C GLU A 19 15.58 23.94 9.06
N ALA A 20 16.60 23.16 8.64
CA ALA A 20 17.34 22.13 9.36
C ALA A 20 16.63 20.83 9.83
N GLY A 21 16.96 19.74 9.13
CA GLY A 21 17.10 18.40 9.73
C GLY A 21 15.87 17.80 10.42
N GLY A 22 14.81 17.53 9.65
CA GLY A 22 13.60 16.83 10.13
C GLY A 22 13.57 15.33 9.80
N PRO A 23 12.74 14.53 10.50
CA PRO A 23 12.68 13.07 10.42
C PRO A 23 12.46 12.60 8.98
N ALA A 24 13.10 11.48 8.61
CA ALA A 24 13.11 10.88 7.27
C ALA A 24 11.84 11.23 6.48
N ALA A 25 11.97 12.13 5.51
CA ALA A 25 10.84 12.70 4.79
C ALA A 25 9.92 11.57 4.31
N ALA A 26 8.65 11.62 4.70
CA ALA A 26 7.64 10.68 4.23
C ALA A 26 7.67 10.69 2.69
N GLY A 27 8.04 9.56 2.10
CA GLY A 27 8.19 9.45 0.65
C GLY A 27 6.84 9.68 -0.04
N ARG A 28 6.84 10.48 -1.12
CA ARG A 28 5.67 10.69 -1.97
C ARG A 28 5.83 9.88 -3.26
N LEU A 29 4.84 9.06 -3.58
CA LEU A 29 4.75 8.36 -4.88
C LEU A 29 3.75 9.10 -5.78
N THR A 30 4.22 9.52 -6.95
CA THR A 30 3.37 10.09 -8.01
C THR A 30 3.30 9.09 -9.16
N VAL A 31 2.09 8.72 -9.56
CA VAL A 31 1.85 7.70 -10.59
C VAL A 31 1.06 8.34 -11.73
N PRO A 32 1.57 8.36 -12.97
CA PRO A 32 0.78 8.83 -14.10
C PRO A 32 -0.34 7.81 -14.39
N LEU A 33 -1.58 8.28 -14.38
CA LEU A 33 -2.76 7.46 -14.72
C LEU A 33 -3.23 7.79 -16.14
N PRO A 34 -2.88 6.99 -17.15
CA PRO A 34 -3.35 7.23 -18.52
C PRO A 34 -4.85 6.98 -18.62
N ARG A 35 -5.53 7.77 -19.45
CA ARG A 35 -6.95 7.55 -19.72
C ARG A 35 -7.05 6.38 -20.71
N PRO A 36 -7.88 5.36 -20.46
CA PRO A 36 -7.97 4.20 -21.35
C PRO A 36 -8.29 4.55 -22.81
N ARG A 37 -9.09 5.60 -23.05
CA ARG A 37 -9.43 6.08 -24.39
C ARG A 37 -8.28 6.72 -25.17
N ASP A 38 -7.21 7.11 -24.48
CA ASP A 38 -6.04 7.76 -25.08
C ASP A 38 -4.97 6.72 -25.51
N LEU A 39 -5.18 5.43 -25.18
CA LEU A 39 -4.29 4.32 -25.55
C LEU A 39 -4.69 3.80 -26.94
N ALA A 40 -3.79 3.93 -27.92
CA ALA A 40 -4.09 3.63 -29.32
C ALA A 40 -3.73 2.19 -29.73
N THR A 41 -2.78 1.57 -29.05
CA THR A 41 -2.28 0.22 -29.36
C THR A 41 -2.24 -0.69 -28.14
N VAL A 42 -2.13 -2.00 -28.39
CA VAL A 42 -1.90 -3.00 -27.33
C VAL A 42 -0.60 -2.74 -26.59
N ASP A 43 0.44 -2.31 -27.31
CA ASP A 43 1.75 -2.03 -26.71
C ASP A 43 1.70 -0.80 -25.79
N ASP A 44 0.96 0.26 -26.19
CA ASP A 44 0.70 1.41 -25.30
C ASP A 44 0.00 0.99 -24.01
N ALA A 45 -1.01 0.11 -24.12
CA ALA A 45 -1.75 -0.37 -22.97
C ALA A 45 -0.91 -1.25 -22.05
N ARG A 46 -0.02 -2.09 -22.60
CA ARG A 46 0.91 -2.90 -21.80
C ARG A 46 1.94 -2.04 -21.09
N ALA A 47 2.54 -1.07 -21.78
CA ALA A 47 3.47 -0.13 -21.15
C ALA A 47 2.81 0.67 -20.01
N ALA A 48 1.53 1.04 -20.17
CA ALA A 48 0.74 1.65 -19.11
C ALA A 48 0.53 0.72 -17.91
N ILE A 49 0.21 -0.57 -18.14
CA ILE A 49 0.08 -1.58 -17.09
C ILE A 49 1.41 -1.76 -16.36
N ASP A 50 2.53 -1.90 -17.07
CA ASP A 50 3.85 -2.09 -16.47
C ASP A 50 4.23 -0.92 -15.53
N GLY A 51 3.88 0.31 -15.91
CA GLY A 51 4.08 1.49 -15.06
C GLY A 51 3.21 1.47 -13.79
N ILE A 52 1.95 1.04 -13.91
CA ILE A 52 1.05 0.86 -12.76
C ILE A 52 1.55 -0.26 -11.85
N ASP A 53 2.03 -1.36 -12.42
CA ASP A 53 2.53 -2.52 -11.66
C ASP A 53 3.82 -2.19 -10.91
N ALA A 54 4.71 -1.40 -11.48
CA ALA A 54 5.90 -0.89 -10.78
C ALA A 54 5.52 -0.01 -9.58
N ALA A 55 4.51 0.85 -9.73
CA ALA A 55 3.98 1.65 -8.64
C ALA A 55 3.30 0.78 -7.57
N LEU A 56 2.53 -0.23 -8.00
CA LEU A 56 1.89 -1.20 -7.10
C LEU A 56 2.93 -1.98 -6.30
N ALA A 57 4.01 -2.44 -6.91
CA ALA A 57 5.11 -3.12 -6.22
C ALA A 57 5.72 -2.25 -5.11
N THR A 58 5.95 -0.96 -5.41
CA THR A 58 6.45 0.00 -4.42
C THR A 58 5.46 0.17 -3.25
N LEU A 59 4.18 0.33 -3.55
CA LEU A 59 3.14 0.44 -2.50
C LEU A 59 3.01 -0.82 -1.67
N LEU A 60 3.12 -2.01 -2.27
CA LEU A 60 3.06 -3.29 -1.58
C LEU A 60 4.23 -3.47 -0.61
N GLU A 61 5.45 -3.10 -1.02
CA GLU A 61 6.64 -3.12 -0.15
C GLU A 61 6.44 -2.21 1.07
N HIS A 62 6.04 -0.96 0.84
CA HIS A 62 5.76 -0.02 1.93
C HIS A 62 4.62 -0.51 2.84
N ARG A 63 3.56 -1.07 2.26
CA ARG A 63 2.44 -1.62 3.02
C ARG A 63 2.87 -2.80 3.89
N ALA A 64 3.71 -3.69 3.37
CA ALA A 64 4.26 -4.82 4.12
C ALA A 64 5.14 -4.34 5.28
N ALA A 65 6.00 -3.34 5.05
CA ALA A 65 6.82 -2.74 6.10
C ALA A 65 5.96 -2.12 7.24
N VAL A 66 4.92 -1.38 6.90
CA VAL A 66 3.97 -0.82 7.88
C VAL A 66 3.19 -1.93 8.59
N ALA A 67 2.76 -2.97 7.87
CA ALA A 67 2.12 -4.13 8.49
C ALA A 67 3.06 -4.81 9.49
N GLY A 68 4.35 -4.93 9.20
CA GLY A 68 5.35 -5.45 10.12
C GLY A 68 5.47 -4.62 11.41
N VAL A 69 5.39 -3.28 11.31
CA VAL A 69 5.31 -2.40 12.49
C VAL A 69 4.04 -2.73 13.30
N VAL A 70 2.88 -2.82 12.65
CA VAL A 70 1.63 -3.18 13.31
C VAL A 70 1.73 -4.53 14.03
N GLN A 71 2.36 -5.53 13.41
CA GLN A 71 2.53 -6.85 14.03
C GLN A 71 3.39 -6.81 15.30
N ARG A 72 4.44 -6.00 15.34
CA ARG A 72 5.26 -5.81 16.56
C ARG A 72 4.51 -5.11 17.69
N LEU A 73 3.55 -4.25 17.35
CA LEU A 73 2.76 -3.49 18.33
C LEU A 73 1.55 -4.27 18.85
N LYS A 74 1.07 -5.29 18.13
CA LYS A 74 -0.09 -6.07 18.54
C LYS A 74 0.25 -7.01 19.71
N PRO A 75 -0.67 -7.17 20.69
CA PRO A 75 -0.51 -8.18 21.75
C PRO A 75 -0.48 -9.61 21.20
N VAL A 76 -1.22 -9.86 20.12
CA VAL A 76 -1.25 -11.12 19.38
C VAL A 76 -0.89 -10.83 17.93
N GLY A 77 0.31 -11.24 17.52
CA GLY A 77 0.83 -11.07 16.16
C GLY A 77 0.45 -12.22 15.22
N GLY A 78 0.92 -12.10 13.97
CA GLY A 78 0.72 -13.08 12.91
C GLY A 78 -0.74 -13.27 12.50
N PHE A 79 -1.04 -14.46 11.99
CA PHE A 79 -2.38 -14.83 11.52
C PHE A 79 -3.43 -14.87 12.64
N ALA A 80 -3.02 -15.13 13.89
CA ALA A 80 -3.91 -15.14 15.05
C ALA A 80 -4.43 -13.73 15.41
N GLY A 81 -3.72 -12.68 15.00
CA GLY A 81 -4.12 -11.28 15.19
C GLY A 81 -4.96 -10.69 14.05
N ARG A 82 -5.53 -11.52 13.17
CA ARG A 82 -6.42 -11.06 12.09
C ARG A 82 -7.75 -10.57 12.65
N ASP A 83 -8.27 -9.51 12.01
CA ASP A 83 -9.53 -8.86 12.39
C ASP A 83 -10.41 -8.83 11.13
N PRO A 84 -11.29 -9.83 10.94
CA PRO A 84 -12.15 -9.91 9.76
C PRO A 84 -13.05 -8.68 9.57
N ASP A 85 -13.44 -8.01 10.66
CA ASP A 85 -14.33 -6.86 10.58
C ASP A 85 -13.58 -5.64 10.06
N ARG A 86 -12.34 -5.43 10.54
CA ARG A 86 -11.44 -4.42 9.98
C ARG A 86 -11.11 -4.69 8.52
N GLU A 87 -10.87 -5.93 8.15
CA GLU A 87 -10.59 -6.33 6.77
C GLU A 87 -11.78 -6.03 5.85
N ARG A 88 -13.02 -6.31 6.29
CA ARG A 88 -14.23 -5.94 5.54
C ARG A 88 -14.38 -4.42 5.39
N ARG A 89 -14.08 -3.63 6.42
CA ARG A 89 -14.11 -2.16 6.33
C ARG A 89 -13.10 -1.61 5.32
N ILE A 90 -11.90 -2.19 5.26
CA ILE A 90 -10.88 -1.83 4.25
C ILE A 90 -11.42 -2.07 2.84
N VAL A 91 -11.99 -3.26 2.61
CA VAL A 91 -12.55 -3.62 1.29
C VAL A 91 -13.69 -2.67 0.90
N ALA A 92 -14.58 -2.34 1.83
CA ALA A 92 -15.68 -1.41 1.57
C ALA A 92 -15.16 -0.02 1.15
N ALA A 93 -14.18 0.52 1.88
CA ALA A 93 -13.56 1.80 1.53
C ALA A 93 -12.86 1.75 0.16
N MET A 94 -12.17 0.65 -0.16
CA MET A 94 -11.53 0.49 -1.47
C MET A 94 -12.55 0.39 -2.62
N ALA A 95 -13.73 -0.18 -2.38
CA ALA A 95 -14.76 -0.32 -3.40
C ALA A 95 -15.31 1.04 -3.87
N GLU A 96 -15.26 2.08 -3.04
CA GLU A 96 -15.59 3.46 -3.43
C GLU A 96 -14.64 4.00 -4.49
N HIS A 97 -13.37 3.59 -4.44
CA HIS A 97 -12.33 3.99 -5.40
C HIS A 97 -12.24 3.08 -6.62
N ALA A 98 -12.62 1.81 -6.49
CA ALA A 98 -12.55 0.80 -7.56
C ALA A 98 -13.92 0.15 -7.82
N PRO A 99 -14.93 0.93 -8.27
CA PRO A 99 -16.31 0.44 -8.42
C PRO A 99 -16.45 -0.68 -9.46
N SER A 100 -15.59 -0.71 -10.48
CA SER A 100 -15.58 -1.79 -11.49
C SER A 100 -15.13 -3.14 -10.91
N LEU A 101 -14.30 -3.14 -9.86
CA LEU A 101 -13.89 -4.37 -9.18
C LEU A 101 -14.95 -4.82 -8.17
N GLY A 102 -15.56 -3.88 -7.44
CA GLY A 102 -16.54 -4.20 -6.41
C GLY A 102 -15.93 -4.93 -5.20
N PRO A 103 -16.70 -5.06 -4.11
CA PRO A 103 -16.18 -5.53 -2.83
C PRO A 103 -15.72 -7.00 -2.86
N GLU A 104 -16.37 -7.89 -3.62
CA GLU A 104 -16.02 -9.32 -3.62
C GLU A 104 -14.66 -9.59 -4.27
N ARG A 105 -14.36 -8.94 -5.39
CA ARG A 105 -13.06 -9.08 -6.06
C ARG A 105 -11.97 -8.41 -5.23
N LEU A 106 -12.25 -7.24 -4.66
CA LEU A 106 -11.33 -6.55 -3.77
C LEU A 106 -11.03 -7.35 -2.50
N ALA A 107 -12.01 -8.05 -1.92
CA ALA A 107 -11.79 -8.91 -0.77
C ALA A 107 -10.75 -10.00 -1.05
N ARG A 108 -10.80 -10.64 -2.22
CA ARG A 108 -9.82 -11.67 -2.60
C ARG A 108 -8.42 -11.09 -2.79
N ILE A 109 -8.32 -9.93 -3.45
CA ILE A 109 -7.04 -9.23 -3.64
C ILE A 109 -6.45 -8.84 -2.28
N MET A 110 -7.26 -8.22 -1.42
CA MET A 110 -6.79 -7.74 -0.12
C MET A 110 -6.46 -8.88 0.82
N ASN A 111 -7.14 -10.02 0.75
CA ASN A 111 -6.75 -11.21 1.48
C ASN A 111 -5.31 -11.62 1.15
N ALA A 112 -5.00 -11.77 -0.14
CA ALA A 112 -3.66 -12.13 -0.60
C ALA A 112 -2.60 -11.09 -0.16
N VAL A 113 -2.92 -9.80 -0.27
CA VAL A 113 -2.02 -8.71 0.11
C VAL A 113 -1.81 -8.62 1.64
N ILE A 114 -2.81 -9.01 2.45
CA ILE A 114 -2.66 -9.12 3.91
C ILE A 114 -1.78 -10.32 4.25
N GLU A 115 -2.07 -11.49 3.68
CA GLU A 115 -1.33 -12.73 3.94
C GLU A 115 0.15 -12.58 3.57
N ALA A 116 0.46 -12.07 2.38
CA ALA A 116 1.83 -11.79 1.97
C ALA A 116 2.56 -10.84 2.94
N GLY A 117 1.87 -9.81 3.46
CA GLY A 117 2.44 -8.91 4.46
C GLY A 117 2.71 -9.58 5.82
N LEU A 118 1.85 -10.52 6.25
CA LEU A 118 2.07 -11.31 7.45
C LEU A 118 3.26 -12.26 7.29
N GLU A 119 3.37 -12.92 6.13
CA GLU A 119 4.49 -13.80 5.79
C GLU A 119 5.82 -13.05 5.75
N ALA A 120 5.86 -11.89 5.09
CA ALA A 120 7.06 -11.04 5.06
C ALA A 120 7.48 -10.58 6.47
N ALA A 121 6.53 -10.20 7.31
CA ALA A 121 6.81 -9.82 8.69
C ALA A 121 7.36 -11.00 9.52
N ALA A 122 6.82 -12.21 9.34
CA ALA A 122 7.30 -13.41 10.00
C ALA A 122 8.73 -13.78 9.54
N ALA A 123 9.01 -13.69 8.24
CA ALA A 123 10.34 -13.94 7.69
C ALA A 123 11.39 -12.93 8.21
N ALA A 124 11.02 -11.65 8.32
CA ALA A 124 11.89 -10.62 8.87
C ALA A 124 12.24 -10.87 10.35
N ALA A 125 11.28 -11.32 11.16
CA ALA A 125 11.50 -11.68 12.56
C ALA A 125 12.42 -12.91 12.72
N ALA A 126 12.21 -13.95 11.90
CA ALA A 126 13.08 -15.13 11.90
C ALA A 126 14.53 -14.80 11.49
N GLY A 127 14.72 -13.89 10.53
CA GLY A 127 16.04 -13.42 10.11
C GLY A 127 16.75 -12.52 11.13
N SER A 128 16.03 -11.81 12.00
CA SER A 128 16.63 -11.05 13.10
C SER A 128 17.14 -11.95 14.23
N ASP A 129 16.44 -13.07 14.51
CA ASP A 129 16.83 -14.02 15.56
C ASP A 129 18.14 -14.75 15.20
N ASP A 130 18.34 -15.15 13.94
CA ASP A 130 19.59 -15.80 13.47
C ASP A 130 20.81 -14.85 13.50
N ARG A 131 20.58 -13.53 13.35
CA ARG A 131 21.64 -12.52 13.43
C ARG A 131 22.04 -12.15 14.87
N ALA A 132 21.14 -12.30 15.84
CA ALA A 132 21.42 -12.03 17.25
C ALA A 132 22.11 -13.21 17.98
N GLY A 133 22.10 -14.40 17.38
CA GLY A 133 22.72 -15.61 17.92
C GLY A 133 24.15 -15.91 17.45
N ARG A 134 24.79 -15.01 16.69
CA ARG A 134 26.19 -15.10 16.23
C ARG A 134 27.06 -14.04 16.92
#